data_AF-A0A7X9H0L2-F1
#
_entry.id   AF-A0A7X9H0L2-F1
#
_cell.length_a   1.000
_cell.length_b   1.000
_cell.length_c   1.000
_cell.angle_alpha   90.00
_cell.angle_beta   90.00
_cell.angle_gamma   90.00
#
_symmetry.space_group_name_H-M   'P 1'
#
loop_
_entity.id
_entity.type
_entity.pdbx_description
1 polymer ?
#
loop_
_entity_poly.entity_id
_entity_poly.type
_entity_poly.pdbx_seq_one_letter_code
_entity_poly.pdbx_strand_id
1 'polypeptide(L)'
;EAPIYFEYGLAENYEIEPMDNRFYFFNPFSAEVFKKVVDNILISIEEVKREVDIILYYPMPKYKKILKNNTPFEFYNKVKIPNAKDKKEKFLIYRYT
;
A
#
# COMPACT_ATOMS: atom_id res chain seq x y z
N GLU A 1 18.24 -14.13 9.75
CA GLU A 1 17.37 -13.82 8.60
C GLU A 1 16.02 -13.36 9.14
N ALA A 2 15.30 -12.50 8.40
CA ALA A 2 13.92 -12.18 8.75
C ALA A 2 13.03 -13.37 8.33
N PRO A 3 12.09 -13.82 9.18
CA PRO A 3 11.18 -14.89 8.80
C PRO A 3 10.27 -14.42 7.65
N ILE A 4 10.04 -15.29 6.67
CA ILE A 4 9.12 -15.05 5.53
C ILE A 4 7.98 -16.05 5.66
N TYR A 5 6.75 -15.54 5.64
CA TYR A 5 5.52 -16.33 5.66
C TYR A 5 4.79 -16.13 4.33
N PHE A 6 4.24 -17.22 3.79
CA PHE A 6 3.45 -17.19 2.57
C PHE A 6 2.00 -17.47 2.89
N GLU A 7 1.12 -16.68 2.30
CA GLU A 7 -0.33 -16.85 2.42
C GLU A 7 -0.93 -17.02 1.03
N TYR A 8 -1.80 -18.02 0.89
CA TYR A 8 -2.52 -18.29 -0.36
C TYR A 8 -3.96 -17.81 -0.23
N GLY A 9 -4.25 -16.66 -0.86
CA GLY A 9 -5.57 -16.04 -0.80
C GLY A 9 -5.70 -14.87 -1.75
N LEU A 10 -6.93 -14.37 -1.87
CA LEU A 10 -7.20 -13.08 -2.51
C LEU A 10 -6.74 -11.96 -1.57
N ALA A 11 -6.06 -10.95 -2.11
CA ALA A 11 -5.52 -9.87 -1.30
C ALA A 11 -6.62 -9.09 -0.55
N GLU A 12 -7.80 -8.93 -1.15
CA GLU A 12 -8.95 -8.29 -0.51
C GLU A 12 -9.56 -9.08 0.66
N ASN A 13 -9.13 -10.33 0.85
CA ASN A 13 -9.53 -11.20 1.96
C ASN A 13 -8.42 -11.41 2.98
N TYR A 14 -7.25 -10.81 2.80
CA TYR A 14 -6.15 -10.90 3.75
C TYR A 14 -6.56 -10.30 5.10
N GLU A 15 -6.34 -11.06 6.18
CA GLU A 15 -6.62 -10.62 7.55
C GLU A 15 -5.48 -9.74 8.05
N ILE A 16 -5.79 -8.48 8.39
CA ILE A 16 -4.79 -7.50 8.81
C ILE A 16 -4.63 -7.54 10.32
N GLU A 17 -3.42 -7.87 10.78
CA GLU A 17 -3.14 -7.92 12.20
C GLU A 17 -2.93 -6.52 12.80
N PRO A 18 -3.24 -6.30 14.08
CA PRO A 18 -3.07 -5.00 14.74
C PRO A 18 -1.64 -4.43 14.73
N MET A 19 -0.63 -5.27 14.50
CA MET A 19 0.77 -4.86 14.41
C MET A 19 1.23 -4.59 12.97
N ASP A 20 0.42 -4.95 11.97
CA ASP A 20 0.73 -4.73 10.56
C ASP A 20 0.62 -3.24 10.24
N ASN A 21 1.75 -2.61 9.95
CA ASN A 21 1.83 -1.16 9.77
C ASN A 21 2.52 -0.73 8.46
N ARG A 22 2.96 -1.68 7.64
CA ARG A 22 3.64 -1.40 6.36
C ARG A 22 3.13 -2.34 5.29
N PHE A 23 2.40 -1.79 4.33
CA PHE A 23 1.80 -2.54 3.24
C PHE A 23 2.53 -2.24 1.94
N TYR A 24 3.20 -3.24 1.38
CA TYR A 24 3.97 -3.11 0.15
C TYR A 24 3.20 -3.70 -1.04
N PHE A 25 3.11 -2.92 -2.13
CA PHE A 25 2.47 -3.36 -3.36
C PHE A 25 3.39 -3.13 -4.56
N PHE A 26 3.70 -4.20 -5.28
CA PHE A 26 4.32 -4.11 -6.61
C PHE A 26 3.25 -4.20 -7.69
N ASN A 27 2.97 -3.09 -8.37
CA ASN A 27 1.91 -2.98 -9.37
C ASN A 27 0.64 -3.75 -8.94
N PRO A 28 -0.09 -3.23 -7.94
CA PRO A 28 -1.22 -3.96 -7.34
C PRO A 28 -2.23 -4.40 -8.40
N PHE A 29 -3.13 -5.32 -8.08
CA PHE A 29 -4.07 -5.98 -9.00
C PHE A 29 -5.00 -5.03 -9.82
N SER A 30 -6.30 -5.32 -9.91
CA SER A 30 -7.25 -4.35 -10.46
C SER A 30 -7.32 -3.11 -9.55
N ALA A 31 -7.82 -1.98 -10.09
CA ALA A 31 -8.05 -0.79 -9.26
C ALA A 31 -9.06 -1.05 -8.14
N GLU A 32 -10.04 -1.92 -8.41
CA GLU A 32 -11.10 -2.31 -7.49
C GLU A 32 -10.56 -3.15 -6.33
N VAL A 33 -9.75 -4.17 -6.62
CA VAL A 33 -9.08 -4.99 -5.60
C VAL A 33 -8.18 -4.10 -4.73
N PHE A 34 -7.37 -3.23 -5.35
CA PHE A 34 -6.53 -2.31 -4.59
C PHE A 34 -7.35 -1.39 -3.68
N LYS A 35 -8.46 -0.84 -4.18
CA LYS A 35 -9.36 -0.02 -3.35
C LYS A 35 -9.86 -0.82 -2.15
N LYS A 36 -10.33 -2.05 -2.36
CA LYS A 36 -10.85 -2.88 -1.27
C LYS A 36 -9.80 -3.23 -0.23
N VAL A 37 -8.56 -3.54 -0.65
CA VAL A 37 -7.45 -3.76 0.29
C VAL A 37 -7.18 -2.50 1.12
N VAL A 38 -7.19 -1.32 0.50
CA VAL A 38 -6.97 -0.05 1.23
C VAL A 38 -8.12 0.24 2.19
N ASP A 39 -9.37 -0.05 1.82
CA ASP A 39 -10.52 0.07 2.70
C ASP A 39 -10.38 -0.85 3.93
N ASN A 40 -9.93 -2.10 3.75
CA ASN A 40 -9.65 -3.01 4.86
C ASN A 40 -8.51 -2.50 5.78
N ILE A 41 -7.46 -1.92 5.20
CA ILE A 41 -6.39 -1.28 5.99
C ILE A 41 -6.96 -0.16 6.85
N LEU A 42 -7.80 0.71 6.29
CA LEU A 42 -8.44 1.80 7.03
C LEU A 42 -9.33 1.29 8.17
N ILE A 43 -10.13 0.25 7.92
CA ILE A 43 -10.93 -0.40 8.97
C ILE A 43 -10.03 -0.90 10.10
N SER A 44 -8.92 -1.57 9.79
CA SER A 44 -7.99 -2.06 10.82
C SER A 44 -7.35 -0.93 11.65
N ILE A 45 -7.21 0.28 11.08
CA ILE A 45 -6.69 1.46 11.77
C ILE A 45 -7.76 2.04 12.72
N GLU A 46 -9.03 2.01 12.32
CA GLU A 46 -10.15 2.42 13.16
C GLU A 46 -10.29 1.49 14.38
N GLU A 47 -10.09 0.19 14.19
CA GLU A 47 -10.11 -0.81 15.27
C GLU A 47 -8.91 -0.65 16.21
N VAL A 48 -7.70 -0.50 15.66
CA VAL A 48 -6.47 -0.30 16.44
C VAL A 48 -5.62 0.80 15.80
N LYS A 49 -5.71 2.00 16.41
CA LYS A 49 -4.99 3.20 15.96
C LYS A 49 -3.48 2.97 15.95
N ARG A 50 -2.87 3.17 14.79
CA ARG A 50 -1.42 3.11 14.57
C ARG A 50 -1.01 3.90 13.33
N GLU A 51 0.24 4.33 13.28
CA GLU A 51 0.83 4.84 12.04
C GLU A 51 0.89 3.70 11.02
N VAL A 52 0.47 3.95 9.77
CA VAL A 52 0.50 2.97 8.69
C VAL A 52 1.11 3.58 7.43
N ASP A 53 1.99 2.83 6.77
CA ASP A 53 2.56 3.17 5.48
C ASP A 53 2.04 2.25 4.37
N ILE A 54 1.61 2.85 3.25
CA ILE A 54 1.38 2.17 1.97
C ILE A 54 2.55 2.50 1.05
N ILE A 55 3.27 1.46 0.63
CA ILE A 55 4.46 1.56 -0.23
C ILE A 55 4.11 0.99 -1.61
N LEU A 56 4.02 1.86 -2.62
CA LEU A 56 3.73 1.48 -4.00
C LEU A 56 5.02 1.43 -4.83
N TYR A 57 5.41 0.25 -5.28
CA TYR A 57 6.36 0.10 -6.38
C TYR A 57 5.61 0.05 -7.72
N TYR A 58 6.11 0.81 -8.70
CA TYR A 58 5.48 0.97 -10.02
C TYR A 58 4.09 1.65 -9.97
N PRO A 59 3.98 2.86 -9.39
CA PRO A 59 2.72 3.49 -9.04
C PRO A 59 1.95 3.99 -10.27
N MET A 60 1.00 3.20 -10.77
CA MET A 60 0.10 3.61 -11.85
C MET A 60 -0.85 4.75 -11.42
N PRO A 61 -1.32 5.60 -12.36
CA PRO A 61 -2.23 6.70 -12.05
C PRO A 61 -3.50 6.31 -11.28
N LYS A 62 -4.05 5.12 -11.56
CA LYS A 62 -5.27 4.62 -10.91
C LYS A 62 -5.12 4.42 -9.39
N TYR A 63 -3.99 3.85 -8.93
CA TYR A 63 -3.73 3.64 -7.51
C TYR A 63 -3.50 4.97 -6.77
N LYS A 64 -2.79 5.89 -7.42
CA LYS A 64 -2.58 7.24 -6.90
C LYS A 64 -3.89 8.00 -6.68
N LYS A 65 -4.83 7.85 -7.63
CA LYS A 65 -6.13 8.50 -7.55
C LYS A 65 -6.94 7.97 -6.37
N ILE A 66 -6.91 6.66 -6.14
CA ILE A 66 -7.56 6.02 -4.99
C ILE A 66 -7.01 6.59 -3.69
N LEU A 67 -5.69 6.55 -3.49
CA LEU A 67 -5.08 7.05 -2.25
C LEU A 67 -5.34 8.56 -2.05
N LYS A 68 -5.17 9.37 -3.09
CA LYS A 68 -5.29 10.83 -2.97
C LYS A 68 -6.74 11.32 -2.75
N ASN A 69 -7.72 10.67 -3.37
CA ASN A 69 -9.08 11.21 -3.43
C ASN A 69 -10.06 10.50 -2.49
N ASN A 70 -9.73 9.29 -2.03
CA ASN A 70 -10.67 8.44 -1.31
C ASN A 70 -10.19 8.06 0.09
N THR A 71 -9.01 8.51 0.52
CA THR A 71 -8.40 8.06 1.77
C THR A 71 -7.71 9.20 2.51
N PRO A 72 -7.55 9.10 3.83
CA PRO A 72 -6.78 10.04 4.64
C PRO A 72 -5.25 9.88 4.49
N PHE A 73 -4.76 8.93 3.69
CA PHE A 73 -3.33 8.75 3.49
C PHE A 73 -2.71 9.95 2.76
N GLU A 74 -1.65 10.50 3.32
CA GLU A 74 -0.91 11.61 2.75
C GLU A 74 0.32 11.14 1.99
N PHE A 75 0.71 11.85 0.94
CA PHE A 75 1.97 11.57 0.26
C PHE A 75 3.15 11.90 1.19
N TYR A 76 3.94 10.88 1.54
CA TYR A 76 5.04 11.01 2.49
C TYR A 76 6.39 11.13 1.78
N ASN A 77 6.70 10.22 0.85
CA ASN A 77 8.01 10.21 0.20
C ASN A 77 7.98 9.55 -1.19
N LYS A 78 8.99 9.86 -2.01
CA LYS A 78 9.26 9.21 -3.30
C LYS A 78 10.71 8.77 -3.35
N VAL A 79 10.92 7.46 -3.47
CA VAL A 79 12.25 6.87 -3.65
C VAL A 79 12.48 6.63 -5.14
N LYS A 80 13.51 7.25 -5.70
CA LYS A 80 13.95 7.01 -7.08
C LYS A 80 14.88 5.80 -7.11
N ILE A 81 14.71 4.93 -8.11
CA ILE A 81 15.64 3.82 -8.33
C ILE A 81 16.82 4.33 -9.16
N PRO A 82 18.08 4.18 -8.68
CA PRO A 82 19.25 4.54 -9.46
C PRO A 82 19.28 3.80 -10.79
N ASN A 83 19.60 4.50 -11.88
CA ASN A 83 19.69 3.94 -13.24
C ASN A 83 18.38 3.31 -13.77
N ALA A 84 17.23 3.64 -13.18
CA ALA A 84 15.92 3.26 -13.72
C ALA A 84 15.77 3.69 -15.18
N LYS A 85 15.36 2.76 -16.04
CA LYS A 85 15.11 3.01 -17.46
C LYS A 85 13.68 3.46 -17.69
N ASP A 86 12.74 2.96 -16.87
CA ASP A 86 11.34 3.41 -16.90
C ASP A 86 11.09 4.49 -15.84
N LYS A 87 10.44 5.59 -16.23
CA LYS A 87 9.99 6.65 -15.32
C LYS A 87 9.02 6.16 -14.23
N LYS A 88 8.45 4.97 -14.38
CA LYS A 88 7.57 4.28 -13.42
C LYS A 88 8.35 3.47 -12.38
N GLU A 89 9.62 3.14 -12.61
CA GLU A 89 10.49 2.46 -11.66
C GLU A 89 10.86 3.39 -10.50
N LYS A 90 9.95 3.48 -9.54
CA LYS A 90 10.07 4.29 -8.33
C LYS A 90 9.12 3.76 -7.27
N PHE A 91 9.42 4.08 -6.03
CA PHE A 91 8.51 3.88 -4.92
C PHE A 91 7.82 5.19 -4.57
N LEU A 92 6.54 5.12 -4.21
CA LEU A 92 5.84 6.18 -3.49
C LEU A 92 5.37 5.63 -2.17
N ILE A 93 5.60 6.41 -1.13
CA ILE A 93 5.19 6.09 0.23
C ILE A 93 4.07 7.06 0.59
N TYR A 94 2.95 6.50 1.02
CA TYR A 94 1.82 7.23 1.56
C TYR A 94 1.65 6.83 3.02
N ARG A 95 1.36 7.79 3.90
CA ARG A 95 1.32 7.58 5.34
C ARG A 95 0.01 8.05 5.94
N TYR A 96 -0.50 7.26 6.88
CA TYR A 96 -1.54 7.63 7.82
C TYR A 96 -0.91 7.82 9.20
N THR A 97 -1.23 8.94 9.88
CA THR A 97 -0.76 9.30 11.22
C THR A 97 -1.92 9.58 12.16
#